data_AF-A0A9N9E997-F1
#
_entry.id   AF-A0A9N9E997-F1
#
_cell.length_a   1.000
_cell.length_b   1.000
_cell.length_c   1.000
_cell.angle_alpha   90.00
_cell.angle_beta   90.00
_cell.angle_gamma   90.00
#
_symmetry.space_group_name_H-M   'P 1'
#
loop_
_entity.id
_entity.type
_entity.pdbx_description
1 polymer ?
#
loop_
_entity_poly.entity_id
_entity_poly.type
_entity_poly.pdbx_seq_one_letter_code
_entity_poly.pdbx_strand_id
1 'polypeptide(L)'
;VLCKILDNFDDVECGKSYIIHKKDEQANQDPDEKVEKILMSLDKVADHLCSPNYFPLQRSKQMGIPLAGGRPILLVHNLPERGKEGLTNSKKLMQNQEWLNTILGASGSGKTRLCFELLCQQYGFYLVTEPTPSLGSKDVFSFTRFCESVFRNDNLNGNPESSALVTRLVGCLLLARLIVLERLVIDRKRDHKIPITPKNWLLFQLNPTVENDPDIFSTLF
;
A
#
# COMPACT_ATOMS: atom_id res chain seq x y z
N VAL A 1 11.97 2.36 -11.60
CA VAL A 1 11.07 1.60 -12.51
C VAL A 1 9.62 1.97 -12.28
N LEU A 2 9.08 1.93 -11.05
CA LEU A 2 7.70 2.36 -10.75
C LEU A 2 7.37 3.83 -11.07
N CYS A 3 8.28 4.79 -10.82
CA CYS A 3 8.03 6.19 -11.20
C CYS A 3 8.03 6.43 -12.72
N LYS A 4 8.75 5.62 -13.51
CA LYS A 4 8.73 5.70 -14.98
C LYS A 4 7.52 5.01 -15.62
N ILE A 5 6.86 4.12 -14.88
CA ILE A 5 5.64 3.45 -15.34
C ILE A 5 4.45 4.42 -15.25
N LEU A 6 4.38 5.26 -14.22
CA LEU A 6 3.29 6.22 -14.03
C LEU A 6 3.29 7.39 -15.04
N ASP A 7 4.43 7.76 -15.61
CA ASP A 7 4.55 8.84 -16.61
C ASP A 7 4.26 8.36 -18.07
N ASN A 8 4.06 7.06 -18.31
CA ASN A 8 3.87 6.47 -19.65
C ASN A 8 2.51 5.78 -19.84
N PHE A 9 1.51 6.05 -18.99
CA PHE A 9 0.22 5.34 -19.00
C PHE A 9 -0.79 5.82 -20.05
N ASP A 10 -0.45 6.79 -20.90
CA ASP A 10 -1.36 7.28 -21.94
C ASP A 10 -1.57 6.27 -23.10
N ASP A 11 -0.82 5.17 -23.18
CA ASP A 11 -0.77 4.28 -24.36
C ASP A 11 -0.97 2.76 -24.11
N VAL A 12 -1.53 2.32 -22.97
CA VAL A 12 -1.72 0.86 -22.75
C VAL A 12 -3.18 0.44 -23.00
N GLU A 13 -3.41 -0.15 -24.18
CA GLU A 13 -4.61 -0.96 -24.45
C GLU A 13 -4.70 -2.14 -23.47
N CYS A 14 -5.66 -2.06 -22.55
CA CYS A 14 -5.91 -3.07 -21.53
C CYS A 14 -6.69 -4.24 -22.13
N GLY A 15 -6.02 -5.37 -22.36
CA GLY A 15 -6.66 -6.59 -22.87
C GLY A 15 -5.83 -7.83 -22.59
N LYS A 16 -6.03 -8.44 -21.40
CA LYS A 16 -6.12 -9.89 -21.15
C LYS A 16 -6.11 -10.18 -19.64
N SER A 17 -7.19 -10.80 -19.18
CA SER A 17 -7.39 -11.26 -17.80
C SER A 17 -6.66 -12.59 -17.58
N TYR A 18 -5.88 -12.72 -16.49
CA TYR A 18 -5.27 -13.98 -16.07
C TYR A 18 -5.85 -14.40 -14.72
N ILE A 19 -6.68 -15.43 -14.72
CA ILE A 19 -7.24 -16.07 -13.51
C ILE A 19 -6.26 -17.16 -13.07
N ILE A 20 -5.66 -17.02 -11.90
CA ILE A 20 -4.84 -18.07 -11.28
C ILE A 20 -5.77 -18.94 -10.42
N HIS A 21 -6.06 -20.15 -10.90
CA HIS A 21 -6.78 -21.15 -10.10
C HIS A 21 -5.88 -21.68 -8.99
N LYS A 22 -6.26 -21.42 -7.73
CA LYS A 22 -5.75 -22.16 -6.58
C LYS A 22 -6.77 -23.22 -6.21
N LYS A 23 -6.38 -24.50 -6.27
CA LYS A 23 -7.11 -25.61 -5.63
C LYS A 23 -6.78 -25.56 -4.15
N ASP A 24 -7.58 -24.87 -3.35
CA ASP A 24 -7.60 -25.01 -1.89
C ASP A 24 -9.05 -25.30 -1.46
N GLU A 25 -9.26 -26.46 -0.84
CA GLU A 25 -10.55 -27.05 -0.44
C GLU A 25 -11.28 -26.34 0.72
N GLN A 26 -11.11 -25.03 0.90
CA GLN A 26 -11.84 -24.29 1.95
C GLN A 26 -12.23 -22.88 1.50
N ALA A 27 -13.35 -22.78 0.76
CA ALA A 27 -14.42 -21.79 0.95
C ALA A 27 -15.41 -21.92 -0.22
N ASN A 28 -16.66 -22.23 0.11
CA ASN A 28 -17.77 -22.43 -0.80
C ASN A 28 -18.34 -21.07 -1.24
N GLN A 29 -17.52 -20.23 -1.89
CA GLN A 29 -17.90 -18.88 -2.30
C GLN A 29 -17.52 -18.65 -3.77
N ASP A 30 -18.48 -18.17 -4.55
CA ASP A 30 -18.32 -17.92 -5.99
C ASP A 30 -17.20 -16.88 -6.21
N PRO A 31 -16.20 -17.15 -7.08
CA PRO A 31 -15.16 -16.20 -7.43
C PRO A 31 -15.70 -14.82 -7.83
N ASP A 32 -16.84 -14.77 -8.52
CA ASP A 32 -17.44 -13.52 -8.98
C ASP A 32 -18.00 -12.70 -7.80
N GLU A 33 -18.62 -13.36 -6.82
CA GLU A 33 -19.11 -12.72 -5.58
C GLU A 33 -17.96 -12.11 -4.77
N LYS A 34 -16.81 -12.78 -4.72
CA LYS A 34 -15.62 -12.28 -4.01
C LYS A 34 -15.06 -11.03 -4.69
N VAL A 35 -15.01 -11.00 -6.02
CA VAL A 35 -14.55 -9.84 -6.79
C VAL A 35 -15.49 -8.67 -6.62
N GLU A 36 -16.81 -8.87 -6.73
CA GLU A 36 -17.80 -7.82 -6.51
C GLU A 36 -17.67 -7.19 -5.11
N LYS A 37 -17.48 -8.03 -4.08
CA LYS A 37 -17.27 -7.54 -2.71
C LYS A 37 -16.04 -6.64 -2.59
N ILE A 38 -14.93 -7.02 -3.22
CA ILE A 38 -13.69 -6.22 -3.24
C ILE A 38 -13.93 -4.89 -3.95
N LEU A 39 -14.61 -4.91 -5.10
CA LEU A 39 -14.93 -3.70 -5.86
C LEU A 39 -15.82 -2.75 -5.04
N MET A 40 -16.84 -3.28 -4.37
CA MET A 40 -17.69 -2.49 -3.47
C MET A 40 -16.90 -1.89 -2.31
N SER A 41 -16.00 -2.66 -1.68
CA SER A 41 -15.13 -2.12 -0.61
C SER A 41 -14.20 -1.03 -1.16
N LEU A 42 -13.67 -1.17 -2.38
CA LEU A 42 -12.83 -0.15 -3.01
C LEU A 42 -13.59 1.14 -3.30
N ASP A 43 -14.82 1.06 -3.81
CA ASP A 43 -15.63 2.26 -4.07
C ASP A 43 -15.96 3.01 -2.76
N LYS A 44 -16.28 2.27 -1.68
CA LYS A 44 -16.47 2.85 -0.34
C LYS A 44 -15.19 3.52 0.19
N VAL A 45 -14.06 2.81 0.11
CA VAL A 45 -12.73 3.33 0.47
C VAL A 45 -12.46 4.64 -0.25
N ALA A 46 -12.76 4.67 -1.55
CA ALA A 46 -12.50 5.79 -2.42
C ALA A 46 -13.34 7.02 -2.05
N ASP A 47 -14.63 6.83 -1.76
CA ASP A 47 -15.51 7.91 -1.32
C ASP A 47 -15.13 8.42 0.07
N HIS A 48 -14.70 7.50 0.95
CA HIS A 48 -14.17 7.86 2.26
C HIS A 48 -12.89 8.69 2.12
N LEU A 49 -11.92 8.26 1.30
CA LEU A 49 -10.63 8.92 1.03
C LEU A 49 -10.73 10.38 0.57
N CYS A 50 -11.79 10.70 -0.17
CA CYS A 50 -12.02 12.01 -0.78
C CYS A 50 -12.85 12.97 0.08
N SER A 51 -13.37 12.51 1.23
CA SER A 51 -14.10 13.40 2.13
C SER A 51 -13.18 14.53 2.59
N PRO A 52 -13.64 15.80 2.64
CA PRO A 52 -12.82 16.92 3.11
C PRO A 52 -12.37 16.75 4.58
N ASN A 53 -13.03 15.86 5.32
CA ASN A 53 -12.67 15.47 6.69
C ASN A 53 -12.00 14.11 6.76
N TYR A 54 -11.60 13.52 5.62
CA TYR A 54 -10.98 12.21 5.59
C TYR A 54 -9.63 12.24 6.28
N PHE A 55 -9.58 11.48 7.36
CA PHE A 55 -8.35 11.04 7.95
C PHE A 55 -8.64 9.59 8.38
N PRO A 56 -7.92 8.58 7.87
CA PRO A 56 -8.23 7.18 8.20
C PRO A 56 -7.91 6.85 9.66
N LEU A 57 -7.42 7.84 10.41
CA LEU A 57 -7.07 7.74 11.81
C LEU A 57 -7.95 8.73 12.57
N GLN A 58 -8.58 8.24 13.64
CA GLN A 58 -9.31 9.10 14.57
C GLN A 58 -8.37 10.19 15.09
N ARG A 59 -8.88 11.35 15.51
CA ARG A 59 -8.03 12.42 16.08
C ARG A 59 -8.32 12.59 17.56
N SER A 60 -7.25 12.89 18.33
CA SER A 60 -7.40 13.39 19.69
C SER A 60 -8.23 14.68 19.68
N LYS A 61 -9.28 14.73 20.48
CA LYS A 61 -10.17 15.90 20.60
C LYS A 61 -9.44 17.15 21.10
N GLN A 62 -8.38 16.99 21.89
CA GLN A 62 -7.64 18.11 22.49
C GLN A 62 -6.53 18.64 21.58
N MET A 63 -5.80 17.75 20.89
CA MET A 63 -4.56 18.12 20.18
C MET A 63 -4.65 17.95 18.66
N GLY A 64 -5.75 17.40 18.14
CA GLY A 64 -5.91 17.12 16.71
C GLY A 64 -4.95 16.04 16.17
N ILE A 65 -4.23 15.34 17.05
CA ILE A 65 -3.23 14.34 16.68
C ILE A 65 -3.92 13.06 16.21
N PRO A 66 -3.50 12.49 15.07
CA PRO A 66 -3.98 11.19 14.59
C PRO A 66 -3.77 10.05 15.60
N LEU A 67 -4.72 9.11 15.63
CA LEU A 67 -4.76 7.96 16.51
C LEU A 67 -4.90 6.67 15.70
N ALA A 68 -4.07 5.66 15.99
CA ALA A 68 -4.32 4.28 15.55
C ALA A 68 -4.48 3.40 16.78
N GLY A 69 -5.55 2.60 16.80
CA GLY A 69 -5.89 1.77 17.97
C GLY A 69 -5.99 2.60 19.26
N GLY A 70 -6.49 3.84 19.16
CA GLY A 70 -6.58 4.78 20.29
C GLY A 70 -5.27 5.45 20.72
N ARG A 71 -4.13 5.17 20.06
CA ARG A 71 -2.82 5.73 20.42
C ARG A 71 -2.38 6.85 19.48
N PRO A 72 -1.87 7.99 19.99
CA PRO A 72 -1.32 9.06 19.18
C PRO A 72 -0.18 8.62 18.26
N ILE A 73 -0.26 9.00 16.98
CA ILE A 73 0.75 8.75 15.96
C ILE A 73 1.32 10.09 15.49
N LEU A 74 2.45 10.47 16.09
CA LEU A 74 3.16 11.68 15.67
C LEU A 74 3.77 11.54 14.27
N LEU A 75 4.05 10.32 13.81
CA LEU A 75 4.65 10.06 12.49
C LEU A 75 3.78 10.57 11.33
N VAL A 76 2.46 10.60 11.49
CA VAL A 76 1.51 11.02 10.44
C VAL A 76 0.90 12.41 10.70
N HIS A 77 1.22 13.02 11.83
CA HIS A 77 0.77 14.37 12.18
C HIS A 77 1.42 15.42 11.26
N ASN A 78 0.64 16.33 10.68
CA ASN A 78 1.12 17.37 9.76
C ASN A 78 2.00 16.83 8.63
N LEU A 79 1.63 15.71 8.01
CA LEU A 79 2.26 15.28 6.76
C LEU A 79 1.99 16.31 5.64
N PRO A 80 2.99 16.63 4.81
CA PRO A 80 2.86 17.64 3.77
C PRO A 80 1.93 17.15 2.65
N GLU A 81 1.29 18.10 1.96
CA GLU A 81 0.70 17.82 0.65
C GLU A 81 1.80 17.80 -0.43
N ARG A 82 1.47 17.25 -1.60
CA ARG A 82 2.36 17.27 -2.76
C ARG A 82 2.81 18.71 -3.09
N GLY A 83 4.12 18.89 -3.29
CA GLY A 83 4.73 20.19 -3.57
C GLY A 83 4.92 21.09 -2.34
N LYS A 84 4.48 20.65 -1.15
CA LYS A 84 4.72 21.37 0.11
C LYS A 84 5.88 20.74 0.88
N GLU A 85 6.59 21.57 1.64
CA GLU A 85 7.70 21.12 2.47
C GLU A 85 7.19 20.39 3.73
N GLY A 86 7.87 19.31 4.08
CA GLY A 86 7.67 18.56 5.32
C GLY A 86 8.67 18.98 6.40
N LEU A 87 8.75 18.17 7.46
CA LEU A 87 9.71 18.34 8.55
C LEU A 87 11.11 17.85 8.19
N THR A 88 11.21 16.96 7.20
CA THR A 88 12.47 16.35 6.74
C THR A 88 12.87 16.88 5.37
N ASN A 89 14.18 16.84 5.06
CA ASN A 89 14.70 17.26 3.76
C ASN A 89 14.61 16.11 2.73
N SER A 90 13.39 15.85 2.24
CA SER A 90 13.12 14.83 1.22
C SER A 90 13.64 15.19 -0.19
N LYS A 91 13.85 16.49 -0.46
CA LYS A 91 14.24 17.00 -1.80
C LYS A 91 15.53 16.37 -2.32
N LYS A 92 16.54 16.21 -1.46
CA LYS A 92 17.83 15.61 -1.85
C LYS A 92 17.68 14.16 -2.31
N LEU A 93 16.79 13.40 -1.67
CA LEU A 93 16.52 12.01 -2.07
C LEU A 93 15.71 11.95 -3.36
N MET A 94 14.75 12.85 -3.56
CA MET A 94 13.95 12.92 -4.79
C MET A 94 14.77 13.32 -6.02
N GLN A 95 15.81 14.14 -5.84
CA GLN A 95 16.74 14.51 -6.90
C GLN A 95 17.66 13.35 -7.29
N ASN A 96 17.78 12.33 -6.44
CA ASN A 96 18.58 11.17 -6.73
C ASN A 96 17.85 10.26 -7.74
N GLN A 97 18.43 10.08 -8.92
CA GLN A 97 17.88 9.24 -10.00
C GLN A 97 18.24 7.76 -9.84
N GLU A 98 18.95 7.40 -8.76
CA GLU A 98 19.28 6.01 -8.47
C GLU A 98 18.03 5.16 -8.26
N TRP A 99 18.09 3.94 -8.79
CA TRP A 99 16.99 2.97 -8.71
C TRP A 99 16.78 2.43 -7.29
N LEU A 100 17.79 2.54 -6.43
CA LEU A 100 17.77 2.11 -5.03
C LEU A 100 18.37 3.20 -4.14
N ASN A 101 17.63 3.57 -3.10
CA ASN A 101 18.07 4.53 -2.09
C ASN A 101 17.96 3.89 -0.71
N THR A 102 19.05 3.93 0.06
CA THR A 102 19.08 3.41 1.42
C THR A 102 19.15 4.56 2.41
N ILE A 103 18.22 4.60 3.37
CA ILE A 103 18.18 5.60 4.44
C ILE A 103 18.77 5.00 5.70
N LEU A 104 19.95 5.47 6.10
CA LEU A 104 20.66 5.03 7.32
C LEU A 104 20.63 6.11 8.39
N GLY A 105 20.55 5.68 9.65
CA GLY A 105 20.55 6.60 10.80
C GLY A 105 20.19 5.90 12.10
N ALA A 106 20.56 6.51 13.23
CA ALA A 106 20.26 6.00 14.57
C ALA A 106 18.74 5.81 14.80
N SER A 107 18.36 5.02 15.80
CA SER A 107 16.95 4.93 16.21
C SER A 107 16.41 6.32 16.57
N GLY A 108 15.18 6.63 16.17
CA GLY A 108 14.58 7.94 16.39
C GLY A 108 15.05 9.07 15.45
N SER A 109 15.99 8.83 14.53
CA SER A 109 16.51 9.87 13.62
C SER A 109 15.54 10.34 12.52
N GLY A 110 14.26 9.93 12.57
CA GLY A 110 13.25 10.35 11.60
C GLY A 110 13.20 9.57 10.29
N LYS A 111 13.86 8.42 10.16
CA LYS A 111 13.88 7.61 8.92
C LYS A 111 12.48 7.32 8.37
N THR A 112 11.59 6.80 9.22
CA THR A 112 10.20 6.49 8.82
C THR A 112 9.44 7.74 8.41
N ARG A 113 9.66 8.86 9.12
CA ARG A 113 9.03 10.14 8.78
C ARG A 113 9.51 10.64 7.41
N LEU A 114 10.79 10.53 7.12
CA LEU A 114 11.36 10.86 5.81
C LEU A 114 10.72 10.01 4.70
N CYS A 115 10.56 8.70 4.90
CA CYS A 115 9.86 7.82 3.95
C CYS A 115 8.41 8.27 3.71
N PHE A 116 7.68 8.63 4.77
CA PHE A 116 6.30 9.11 4.65
C PHE A 116 6.22 10.43 3.89
N GLU A 117 7.10 11.39 4.20
CA GLU A 117 7.12 12.67 3.51
C GLU A 117 7.49 12.53 2.03
N LEU A 118 8.38 11.60 1.68
CA LEU A 118 8.67 11.23 0.28
C LEU A 118 7.43 10.69 -0.44
N LEU A 119 6.72 9.74 0.18
CA LEU A 119 5.48 9.17 -0.37
C LEU A 119 4.31 10.18 -0.40
N CYS A 120 4.40 11.30 0.30
CA CYS A 120 3.45 12.42 0.15
C CYS A 120 3.74 13.26 -1.10
N GLN A 121 4.95 13.18 -1.68
CA GLN A 121 5.31 13.92 -2.89
C GLN A 121 5.02 13.14 -4.17
N GLN A 122 5.00 11.80 -4.11
CA GLN A 122 4.84 10.91 -5.26
C GLN A 122 4.07 9.66 -4.87
N TYR A 123 3.25 9.13 -5.78
CA TYR A 123 2.62 7.83 -5.55
C TYR A 123 3.68 6.75 -5.47
N GLY A 124 3.55 5.87 -4.48
CA GLY A 124 4.45 4.75 -4.28
C GLY A 124 3.89 3.77 -3.27
N PHE A 125 4.52 2.60 -3.18
CA PHE A 125 4.08 1.56 -2.26
C PHE A 125 4.84 1.62 -0.94
N TYR A 126 4.10 1.64 0.16
CA TYR A 126 4.64 1.46 1.49
C TYR A 126 4.48 -0.01 1.89
N LEU A 127 5.60 -0.72 1.93
CA LEU A 127 5.70 -2.14 2.26
C LEU A 127 6.41 -2.28 3.60
N VAL A 128 5.86 -3.11 4.50
CA VAL A 128 6.42 -3.34 5.83
C VAL A 128 6.47 -4.84 6.10
N THR A 129 7.65 -5.34 6.44
CA THR A 129 7.86 -6.77 6.73
C THR A 129 7.30 -7.19 8.08
N GLU A 130 7.33 -6.29 9.06
CA GLU A 130 6.74 -6.49 10.38
C GLU A 130 5.97 -5.21 10.76
N PRO A 131 4.66 -5.17 10.50
CA PRO A 131 3.87 -4.01 10.86
C PRO A 131 3.91 -3.84 12.38
N THR A 132 4.40 -2.68 12.83
CA THR A 132 4.19 -2.28 14.22
C THR A 132 2.69 -2.33 14.54
N PRO A 133 2.26 -2.51 15.81
CA PRO A 133 0.87 -2.79 16.18
C PRO A 133 -0.19 -1.78 15.68
N SER A 134 0.23 -0.67 15.07
CA SER A 134 -0.60 0.48 14.75
C SER A 134 -0.51 1.00 13.31
N LEU A 135 0.39 0.51 12.44
CA LEU A 135 0.57 1.09 11.09
C LEU A 135 1.07 0.08 10.05
N GLY A 136 0.45 0.13 8.88
CA GLY A 136 0.82 -0.63 7.69
C GLY A 136 -0.05 -1.87 7.47
N SER A 137 -0.22 -2.23 6.21
CA SER A 137 -0.81 -3.52 5.82
C SER A 137 0.03 -4.71 6.30
N LYS A 138 -0.64 -5.85 6.51
CA LYS A 138 -0.05 -7.13 6.90
C LYS A 138 0.21 -8.05 5.70
N ASP A 139 0.02 -7.59 4.47
CA ASP A 139 0.18 -8.39 3.26
C ASP A 139 1.60 -8.97 3.13
N VAL A 140 2.65 -8.16 3.28
CA VAL A 140 4.05 -8.62 3.21
C VAL A 140 4.40 -9.54 4.39
N PHE A 141 3.88 -9.26 5.59
CA PHE A 141 4.07 -10.11 6.77
C PHE A 141 3.44 -11.49 6.56
N SER A 142 2.18 -11.52 6.11
CA SER A 142 1.43 -12.75 5.82
C SER A 142 2.10 -13.55 4.70
N PHE A 143 2.56 -12.86 3.66
CA PHE A 143 3.37 -13.42 2.58
C PHE A 143 4.67 -14.06 3.11
N THR A 144 5.37 -13.39 4.02
CA THR A 144 6.63 -13.90 4.59
C THR A 144 6.38 -15.17 5.40
N ARG A 145 5.29 -15.19 6.19
CA ARG A 145 4.87 -16.38 6.97
C ARG A 145 4.44 -17.54 6.09
N PHE A 146 3.77 -17.26 4.97
CA PHE A 146 3.44 -18.27 3.98
C PHE A 146 4.70 -18.86 3.34
N CYS A 147 5.67 -18.03 2.94
CA CYS A 147 6.95 -18.52 2.43
C CYS A 147 7.68 -19.39 3.46
N GLU A 148 7.78 -18.93 4.71
CA GLU A 148 8.38 -19.70 5.81
C GLU A 148 7.72 -21.07 6.01
N SER A 149 6.40 -21.18 5.85
CA SER A 149 5.69 -22.45 6.02
C SER A 149 5.88 -23.40 4.84
N VAL A 150 5.82 -22.89 3.61
CA VAL A 150 6.04 -23.68 2.38
C VAL A 150 7.46 -24.22 2.36
N PHE A 151 8.42 -23.41 2.77
CA PHE A 151 9.82 -23.73 2.60
C PHE A 151 10.50 -24.32 3.84
N ARG A 152 9.75 -24.56 4.93
CA ARG A 152 10.27 -24.94 6.24
C ARG A 152 11.14 -26.20 6.25
N ASN A 153 10.94 -27.09 5.27
CA ASN A 153 11.59 -28.40 5.18
C ASN A 153 12.56 -28.53 3.99
N ASP A 154 12.64 -27.52 3.14
CA ASP A 154 13.57 -27.53 2.01
C ASP A 154 14.90 -26.92 2.45
N ASN A 155 16.02 -27.52 2.07
CA ASN A 155 17.33 -26.88 2.17
C ASN A 155 17.40 -25.74 1.14
N LEU A 156 16.73 -24.62 1.42
CA LEU A 156 16.44 -23.51 0.51
C LEU A 156 17.62 -22.67 0.06
N ASN A 157 18.82 -22.90 0.61
CA ASN A 157 19.97 -22.10 0.26
C ASN A 157 20.33 -22.35 -1.21
N GLY A 158 19.81 -21.49 -2.08
CA GLY A 158 20.13 -21.46 -3.51
C GLY A 158 19.21 -22.28 -4.43
N ASN A 159 18.03 -22.76 -3.99
CA ASN A 159 17.10 -23.43 -4.90
C ASN A 159 16.48 -22.40 -5.90
N PRO A 160 16.73 -22.52 -7.22
CA PRO A 160 16.16 -21.62 -8.23
C PRO A 160 14.63 -21.62 -8.25
N GLU A 161 13.98 -22.74 -7.91
CA GLU A 161 12.53 -22.87 -7.91
C GLU A 161 11.88 -22.05 -6.79
N SER A 162 12.50 -22.06 -5.60
CA SER A 162 12.07 -21.24 -4.46
C SER A 162 12.21 -19.75 -4.77
N SER A 163 13.32 -19.36 -5.41
CA SER A 163 13.55 -17.97 -5.85
C SER A 163 12.52 -17.53 -6.90
N ALA A 164 12.21 -18.38 -7.87
CA ALA A 164 11.20 -18.11 -8.89
C ALA A 164 9.80 -17.97 -8.28
N LEU A 165 9.43 -18.84 -7.33
CA LEU A 165 8.16 -18.77 -6.62
C LEU A 165 8.03 -17.47 -5.82
N VAL A 166 9.05 -17.12 -5.03
CA VAL A 166 9.10 -15.85 -4.28
C VAL A 166 8.96 -14.66 -5.23
N THR A 167 9.68 -14.67 -6.36
CA THR A 167 9.61 -13.60 -7.36
C THR A 167 8.18 -13.44 -7.91
N ARG A 168 7.51 -14.55 -8.26
CA ARG A 168 6.13 -14.52 -8.76
C ARG A 168 5.17 -13.97 -7.73
N LEU A 169 5.30 -14.41 -6.48
CA LEU A 169 4.43 -13.97 -5.39
C LEU A 169 4.62 -12.48 -5.05
N VAL A 170 5.87 -12.00 -5.01
CA VAL A 170 6.15 -10.55 -4.89
C VAL A 170 5.55 -9.78 -6.06
N GLY A 171 5.66 -10.31 -7.28
CA GLY A 171 5.01 -9.75 -8.46
C GLY A 171 3.49 -9.63 -8.31
N CYS A 172 2.84 -10.68 -7.81
CA CYS A 172 1.40 -10.65 -7.52
C CYS A 172 1.05 -9.61 -6.43
N LEU A 173 1.90 -9.44 -5.40
CA LEU A 173 1.68 -8.47 -4.32
C LEU A 173 1.72 -7.04 -4.85
N LEU A 174 2.73 -6.74 -5.65
CA LEU A 174 2.86 -5.44 -6.31
C LEU A 174 1.72 -5.19 -7.30
N LEU A 175 1.33 -6.20 -8.06
CA LEU A 175 0.22 -6.11 -9.02
C LEU A 175 -1.11 -5.84 -8.31
N ALA A 176 -1.40 -6.55 -7.21
CA ALA A 176 -2.61 -6.34 -6.43
C ALA A 176 -2.70 -4.88 -5.93
N ARG A 177 -1.60 -4.34 -5.38
CA ARG A 177 -1.55 -2.93 -4.97
C ARG A 177 -1.65 -1.96 -6.13
N LEU A 178 -1.12 -2.31 -7.28
CA LEU A 178 -1.21 -1.49 -8.49
C LEU A 178 -2.65 -1.41 -9.00
N ILE A 179 -3.37 -2.54 -9.06
CA ILE A 179 -4.79 -2.60 -9.45
C ILE A 179 -5.63 -1.73 -8.49
N VAL A 180 -5.38 -1.83 -7.19
CA VAL A 180 -6.05 -0.98 -6.19
C VAL A 180 -5.75 0.50 -6.44
N LEU A 181 -4.47 0.86 -6.68
CA LEU A 181 -4.08 2.23 -6.97
C LEU A 181 -4.74 2.75 -8.26
N GLU A 182 -4.75 1.95 -9.32
CA GLU A 182 -5.39 2.26 -10.60
C GLU A 182 -6.89 2.51 -10.41
N ARG A 183 -7.60 1.60 -9.74
CA ARG A 183 -9.03 1.76 -9.47
C ARG A 183 -9.34 3.02 -8.66
N LEU A 184 -8.49 3.32 -7.68
CA LEU A 184 -8.65 4.49 -6.81
C LEU A 184 -8.32 5.81 -7.53
N VAL A 185 -7.28 5.84 -8.36
CA VAL A 185 -6.76 7.09 -8.95
C VAL A 185 -7.23 7.32 -10.39
N ILE A 186 -7.19 6.29 -11.24
CA ILE A 186 -7.44 6.37 -12.69
C ILE A 186 -8.95 6.40 -12.96
N ASP A 187 -9.70 5.44 -12.42
CA ASP A 187 -11.15 5.37 -12.68
C ASP A 187 -11.91 6.57 -12.12
N ARG A 188 -11.48 7.10 -10.97
CA ARG A 188 -12.08 8.33 -10.41
C ARG A 188 -11.80 9.58 -11.24
N LYS A 189 -10.61 9.67 -11.84
CA LYS A 189 -10.27 10.78 -12.75
C LYS A 189 -11.19 10.77 -13.97
N ARG A 190 -11.51 9.57 -14.48
CA ARG A 190 -12.47 9.38 -15.58
C ARG A 190 -13.89 9.79 -15.19
N ASP A 191 -14.29 9.55 -13.94
CA ASP A 191 -15.60 9.93 -13.39
C ASP A 191 -15.69 11.41 -12.96
N HIS A 192 -14.68 12.25 -13.24
CA HIS A 192 -14.60 13.65 -12.77
C HIS A 192 -14.74 13.83 -11.24
N LYS A 193 -14.36 12.81 -10.46
CA LYS A 193 -14.38 12.86 -8.99
C LYS A 193 -13.10 13.52 -8.45
N ILE A 194 -13.13 13.92 -7.18
CA ILE A 194 -11.97 14.48 -6.48
C ILE A 194 -10.82 13.45 -6.54
N PRO A 195 -9.62 13.85 -7.01
CA PRO A 195 -8.48 12.94 -7.11
C PRO A 195 -7.93 12.63 -5.72
N ILE A 196 -7.57 11.37 -5.51
CA ILE A 196 -6.82 10.93 -4.32
C ILE A 196 -5.42 11.49 -4.43
N THR A 197 -4.88 12.14 -3.40
CA THR A 197 -3.50 12.64 -3.43
C THR A 197 -2.50 11.54 -3.04
N PRO A 198 -1.19 11.68 -3.30
CA PRO A 198 -0.18 10.75 -2.79
C PRO A 198 -0.22 10.58 -1.27
N LYS A 199 -0.53 11.66 -0.53
CA LYS A 199 -0.74 11.61 0.92
C LYS A 199 -1.97 10.77 1.29
N ASN A 200 -3.09 10.92 0.59
CA ASN A 200 -4.27 10.08 0.83
C ASN A 200 -3.94 8.60 0.59
N TRP A 201 -3.20 8.31 -0.50
CA TRP A 201 -2.72 6.97 -0.82
C TRP A 201 -1.79 6.38 0.25
N LEU A 202 -0.84 7.17 0.76
CA LEU A 202 0.00 6.75 1.89
C LEU A 202 -0.84 6.43 3.13
N LEU A 203 -1.73 7.34 3.52
CA LEU A 203 -2.56 7.17 4.72
C LEU A 203 -3.45 5.93 4.63
N PHE A 204 -3.95 5.60 3.44
CA PHE A 204 -4.67 4.36 3.19
C PHE A 204 -3.79 3.12 3.36
N GLN A 205 -2.56 3.12 2.83
CA GLN A 205 -1.63 1.99 3.03
C GLN A 205 -1.21 1.80 4.49
N LEU A 206 -1.25 2.88 5.28
CA LEU A 206 -0.95 2.86 6.71
C LEU A 206 -2.11 2.36 7.57
N ASN A 207 -3.35 2.57 7.13
CA ASN A 207 -4.53 1.98 7.73
C ASN A 207 -5.49 1.47 6.63
N PRO A 208 -5.25 0.26 6.11
CA PRO A 208 -5.99 -0.28 4.97
C PRO A 208 -7.36 -0.88 5.36
N THR A 209 -7.84 -0.59 6.58
CA THR A 209 -9.14 -1.03 7.08
C THR A 209 -10.16 0.10 6.93
N VAL A 210 -11.38 -0.24 6.50
CA VAL A 210 -12.48 0.71 6.35
C VAL A 210 -13.69 0.18 7.08
N GLU A 211 -14.21 0.94 8.05
CA GLU A 211 -15.50 0.64 8.73
C GLU A 211 -15.64 -0.80 9.26
N ASN A 212 -14.54 -1.37 9.78
CA ASN A 212 -14.38 -2.75 10.29
C ASN A 212 -14.13 -3.84 9.24
N ASP A 213 -14.02 -3.50 7.96
CA ASP A 213 -13.52 -4.44 6.95
C ASP A 213 -12.05 -4.80 7.22
N PRO A 214 -11.66 -6.06 6.94
CA PRO A 214 -10.27 -6.49 7.05
C PRO A 214 -9.37 -5.69 6.10
N ASP A 215 -8.07 -5.70 6.38
CA ASP A 215 -7.05 -5.10 5.53
C ASP A 215 -7.18 -5.60 4.08
N ILE A 216 -7.60 -4.71 3.18
CA ILE A 216 -7.92 -5.06 1.81
C ILE A 216 -6.74 -5.70 1.07
N PHE A 217 -5.51 -5.22 1.32
CA PHE A 217 -4.32 -5.77 0.65
C PHE A 217 -4.03 -7.19 1.14
N SER A 218 -4.31 -7.47 2.41
CA SER A 218 -4.21 -8.83 2.96
C SER A 218 -5.31 -9.76 2.45
N THR A 219 -6.47 -9.25 2.00
CA THR A 219 -7.56 -10.09 1.44
C THR A 219 -7.38 -10.48 -0.02
N LEU A 220 -6.48 -9.79 -0.72
CA LEU A 220 -6.16 -10.06 -2.13
C LEU A 220 -5.21 -11.26 -2.31
N PHE A 221 -4.75 -11.87 -1.21
CA PHE A 221 -3.81 -12.98 -1.16
C PHE A 221 -4.33 -14.17 -0.35
#